data_AF-W1XRV9-F1
#
_entry.id   AF-W1XRV9-F1
#
_cell.length_a   1.000
_cell.length_b   1.000
_cell.length_c   1.000
_cell.angle_alpha   90.00
_cell.angle_beta   90.00
_cell.angle_gamma   90.00
#
_symmetry.space_group_name_H-M   'P 1'
#
loop_
_entity.id
_entity.type
_entity.pdbx_description
1 polymer ?
#
loop_
_entity_poly.entity_id
_entity_poly.type
_entity_poly.pdbx_seq_one_letter_code
_entity_poly.pdbx_strand_id
1 'polypeptide(L)'
;SALSTGELEPEEVGNDEEKHKVKLYDFRSPQKFSKEHIRTLELVHDNYARIISNYLTGQTRQNVKVKIETVEQITYEEFIHSVQNPTIITV
;
A
#
# COMPACT_ATOMS: atom_id res chain seq x y z
N SER A 1 -44.73 31.59 22.17
CA SER A 1 -44.98 32.25 20.88
C SER A 1 -43.68 32.86 20.37
N ALA A 2 -42.89 32.05 19.66
CA ALA A 2 -41.72 32.48 18.89
C ALA A 2 -41.46 31.46 17.76
N LEU A 3 -42.53 30.79 17.28
CA LEU A 3 -42.48 29.75 16.25
C LEU A 3 -42.94 30.30 14.88
N SER A 4 -43.00 31.63 14.70
CA SER A 4 -43.73 32.26 13.59
C SER A 4 -42.96 33.32 12.78
N THR A 5 -41.67 33.58 13.05
CA THR A 5 -40.94 34.65 12.33
C THR A 5 -39.67 34.23 11.60
N GLY A 6 -39.36 32.93 11.53
CA GLY A 6 -38.56 32.40 10.42
C GLY A 6 -37.20 33.05 10.16
N GLU A 7 -36.44 33.39 11.20
CA GLU A 7 -35.04 33.78 11.10
C GLU A 7 -34.20 32.72 11.81
N LEU A 8 -33.83 31.68 11.06
CA LEU A 8 -32.69 30.84 11.41
C LEU A 8 -31.47 31.62 10.92
N GLU A 9 -30.73 32.24 11.83
CA GLU A 9 -29.33 32.57 11.58
C GLU A 9 -28.66 31.25 11.17
N PRO A 10 -28.01 31.17 9.99
CA PRO A 10 -27.21 30.00 9.70
C PRO A 10 -26.04 30.05 10.68
N GLU A 11 -26.14 29.27 11.76
CA GLU A 11 -24.96 28.76 12.44
C GLU A 11 -24.02 28.32 11.32
N GLU A 12 -22.82 28.89 11.30
CA GLU A 12 -21.77 28.60 10.33
C GLU A 12 -21.59 27.08 10.30
N VAL A 13 -22.33 26.43 9.41
CA VAL A 13 -22.20 25.01 9.11
C VAL A 13 -20.79 24.91 8.59
N GLY A 14 -19.91 24.40 9.46
CA GLY A 14 -18.49 24.28 9.22
C GLY A 14 -18.28 23.85 7.79
N ASN A 15 -17.82 24.79 6.97
CA ASN A 15 -17.52 24.58 5.57
C ASN A 15 -16.18 23.86 5.45
N ASP A 16 -16.00 22.84 6.29
CA ASP A 16 -15.07 21.74 6.11
C ASP A 16 -15.71 20.80 5.09
N GLU A 17 -16.02 21.34 3.91
CA GLU A 17 -15.97 20.55 2.69
C GLU A 17 -14.67 19.78 2.79
N GLU A 18 -14.77 18.45 2.92
CA GLU A 18 -13.69 17.51 2.77
C GLU A 18 -12.97 17.88 1.48
N LYS A 19 -11.96 18.75 1.58
CA LYS A 19 -11.12 19.15 0.46
C LYS A 19 -10.47 17.85 0.04
N HIS A 20 -11.07 17.21 -0.97
CA HIS A 20 -10.49 16.12 -1.71
C HIS A 20 -9.09 16.59 -2.04
N LYS A 21 -8.11 16.07 -1.32
CA LYS A 21 -6.75 16.60 -1.33
C LYS A 21 -6.19 16.20 -2.68
N VAL A 22 -6.38 17.05 -3.69
CA VAL A 22 -5.97 16.80 -5.07
C VAL A 22 -4.46 16.62 -5.05
N LYS A 23 -4.02 15.37 -5.23
CA LYS A 23 -2.59 15.06 -5.34
C LYS A 23 -2.18 15.36 -6.77
N LEU A 24 -1.31 16.35 -6.95
CA LEU A 24 -0.64 16.62 -8.22
C LEU A 24 0.11 15.36 -8.66
N TYR A 25 -0.29 14.79 -9.79
CA TYR A 25 0.35 13.62 -10.38
C TYR A 25 1.41 14.09 -11.38
N ASP A 26 2.66 13.65 -11.18
CA ASP A 26 3.75 13.95 -12.10
C ASP A 26 3.74 12.96 -13.28
N PHE A 27 3.20 13.41 -14.41
CA PHE A 27 3.13 12.60 -15.64
C PHE A 27 4.49 12.34 -16.29
N ARG A 28 5.58 13.01 -15.85
CA ARG A 28 6.92 12.83 -16.42
C ARG A 28 7.61 11.56 -15.91
N SER A 29 7.17 11.02 -14.76
CA SER A 29 7.61 9.74 -14.22
C SER A 29 6.38 8.89 -13.90
N PRO A 30 5.77 8.24 -14.91
CA PRO A 30 4.53 7.48 -14.71
C PRO A 30 4.80 6.23 -13.87
N GLN A 31 4.71 6.36 -12.55
CA GLN A 31 4.56 5.23 -11.65
C GLN A 31 3.20 4.58 -11.95
N LYS A 32 3.24 3.30 -12.33
CA LYS A 32 2.03 2.54 -12.70
C LYS A 32 1.12 2.35 -11.49
N PHE A 33 1.70 2.29 -10.30
CA PHE A 33 1.01 2.15 -9.04
C PHE A 33 1.11 3.43 -8.21
N SER A 34 0.03 3.80 -7.55
CA SER A 34 0.05 4.88 -6.57
C SER A 34 0.87 4.44 -5.34
N LYS A 35 1.37 5.39 -4.55
CA LYS A 35 2.03 5.09 -3.27
C LYS A 35 1.14 4.28 -2.32
N GLU A 36 -0.17 4.48 -2.41
CA GLU A 36 -1.15 3.74 -1.62
C GLU A 36 -1.23 2.27 -2.05
N HIS A 37 -1.23 1.99 -3.35
CA HIS A 37 -1.17 0.62 -3.86
C HIS A 37 0.09 -0.11 -3.42
N ILE A 38 1.25 0.56 -3.47
CA ILE A 38 2.52 -0.02 -2.99
C ILE A 38 2.43 -0.35 -1.50
N ARG A 39 1.90 0.57 -0.69
CA ARG A 39 1.67 0.34 0.75
C ARG A 39 0.71 -0.82 1.00
N THR A 40 -0.34 -0.98 0.21
CA THR A 40 -1.23 -2.14 0.30
C THR A 40 -0.48 -3.44 0.02
N LEU A 41 0.38 -3.46 -1.00
CA LEU A 41 1.22 -4.63 -1.30
C LEU A 41 2.19 -4.96 -0.17
N GLU A 42 2.82 -3.95 0.45
CA GLU A 42 3.67 -4.15 1.63
C GLU A 42 2.92 -4.84 2.77
N LEU A 43 1.70 -4.38 3.07
CA LEU A 43 0.86 -4.98 4.13
C LEU A 43 0.46 -6.42 3.82
N VAL A 44 0.09 -6.71 2.57
CA VAL A 44 -0.25 -8.07 2.12
C VAL A 44 0.96 -8.99 2.27
N HIS A 45 2.13 -8.55 1.82
CA HIS A 45 3.34 -9.34 1.93
C HIS A 45 3.78 -9.51 3.40
N ASP A 46 3.53 -8.54 4.29
CA ASP A 46 3.94 -8.65 5.70
C ASP A 46 3.14 -9.75 6.39
N ASN A 47 1.85 -9.85 6.03
CA ASN A 47 1.02 -10.97 6.44
C ASN A 47 1.55 -12.31 5.88
N TYR A 48 1.87 -12.35 4.59
CA TYR A 48 2.45 -13.54 3.96
C TYR A 48 3.77 -13.98 4.61
N ALA A 49 4.65 -13.02 4.95
CA ALA A 49 5.92 -13.28 5.63
C ALA A 49 5.70 -14.05 6.94
N ARG A 50 4.67 -13.70 7.72
CA ARG A 50 4.32 -14.43 8.96
C ARG A 50 3.86 -15.86 8.67
N ILE A 51 3.05 -16.06 7.64
CA ILE A 51 2.54 -17.38 7.26
C ILE A 51 3.69 -18.29 6.80
N ILE A 52 4.52 -17.81 5.87
CA ILE A 52 5.63 -18.61 5.32
C ILE A 52 6.71 -18.89 6.37
N SER A 53 6.94 -17.97 7.30
CA SER A 53 7.86 -18.18 8.44
C SER A 53 7.45 -19.40 9.28
N ASN A 54 6.14 -19.54 9.56
CA ASN A 54 5.60 -20.68 10.28
C ASN A 54 5.69 -21.97 9.46
N TYR A 55 5.32 -21.91 8.18
CA TYR A 55 5.42 -23.06 7.27
C TYR A 55 6.85 -23.61 7.20
N LEU A 56 7.83 -22.73 6.93
CA LEU A 56 9.23 -23.11 6.83
C LEU A 56 9.77 -23.63 8.15
N THR A 57 9.37 -23.05 9.29
CA THR A 57 9.74 -23.57 10.61
C THR A 57 9.30 -25.02 10.78
N GLY A 58 8.09 -25.37 10.32
CA GLY A 58 7.59 -26.75 10.32
C GLY A 58 8.36 -27.68 9.40
N GLN A 59 8.72 -27.22 8.19
CA GLN A 59 9.44 -28.03 7.19
C GLN A 59 10.91 -28.26 7.57
N THR A 60 11.62 -27.23 8.02
CA THR A 60 13.06 -27.30 8.34
C THR A 60 13.34 -27.80 9.75
N ARG A 61 12.32 -27.80 10.64
CA ARG A 61 12.45 -28.09 12.07
C ARG A 61 13.40 -27.14 12.81
N GLN A 62 13.55 -25.91 12.30
CA GLN A 62 14.34 -24.84 12.90
C GLN A 62 13.51 -23.55 12.97
N ASN A 63 13.79 -22.67 13.92
CA ASN A 63 13.10 -21.37 13.98
C ASN A 63 13.50 -20.50 12.78
N VAL A 64 12.57 -20.29 11.85
CA VAL A 64 12.75 -19.43 10.70
C VAL A 64 12.05 -18.10 10.96
N LYS A 65 12.74 -16.98 10.68
CA LYS A 65 12.19 -15.61 10.75
C LYS A 65 12.25 -15.01 9.35
N VAL A 66 11.11 -14.55 8.84
CA VAL A 66 11.00 -13.90 7.54
C VAL A 66 10.52 -12.46 7.72
N LYS A 67 11.12 -11.53 6.98
CA LYS A 67 10.75 -10.12 6.93
C LYS A 67 10.82 -9.64 5.48
N ILE A 68 9.99 -8.65 5.15
CA ILE A 68 10.13 -7.92 3.88
C ILE A 68 11.29 -6.96 4.01
N GLU A 69 12.08 -6.87 2.94
CA GLU A 69 13.08 -5.82 2.78
C GLU A 69 12.44 -4.59 2.14
N THR A 70 12.00 -4.70 0.87
CA THR A 70 11.33 -3.61 0.14
C THR A 70 10.26 -4.15 -0.82
N VAL A 71 9.33 -3.29 -1.22
CA VAL A 71 8.41 -3.52 -2.34
C VAL A 71 8.63 -2.41 -3.36
N GLU A 72 9.13 -2.79 -4.53
CA GLU A 72 9.54 -1.84 -5.57
C GLU A 72 8.94 -2.18 -6.92
N GLN A 73 8.74 -1.14 -7.74
CA GLN A 73 8.31 -1.29 -9.12
C GLN A 73 9.55 -1.26 -10.02
N ILE A 74 9.87 -2.40 -10.64
CA ILE A 74 10.97 -2.54 -11.60
C ILE A 74 10.47 -3.11 -12.94
N THR A 75 11.24 -2.94 -14.00
CA THR A 75 10.95 -3.60 -15.28
C THR A 75 11.32 -5.09 -15.22
N TYR A 76 10.73 -5.89 -16.12
CA TYR A 76 11.04 -7.33 -16.19
C TYR A 76 12.53 -7.59 -16.49
N GLU A 77 13.12 -6.78 -17.37
CA GLU A 77 14.53 -6.90 -17.76
C GLU A 77 15.46 -6.64 -16.56
N GLU A 78 15.19 -5.58 -15.78
CA GLU A 78 15.91 -5.29 -14.55
C GLU A 78 15.76 -6.42 -13.53
N PHE A 79 14.56 -7.00 -13.39
CA PHE A 79 14.33 -8.13 -12.51
C PHE A 79 15.19 -9.34 -12.91
N ILE A 80 15.13 -9.79 -14.16
CA ILE A 80 15.89 -10.97 -14.62
C ILE A 80 17.40 -10.77 -14.46
N HIS A 81 17.92 -9.57 -14.74
CA HIS A 81 19.33 -9.25 -14.54
C HIS A 81 19.74 -9.11 -13.07
N SER A 82 18.80 -8.87 -12.16
CA SER A 82 19.09 -8.78 -10.71
C SER A 82 19.27 -10.14 -10.04
N VAL A 83 18.79 -11.23 -10.64
CA VAL A 83 18.83 -12.57 -10.02
C VAL A 83 20.15 -13.28 -10.31
N GLN A 84 20.63 -14.04 -9.32
CA GLN A 84 21.86 -14.84 -9.44
C GLN A 84 21.70 -15.98 -10.44
N ASN A 85 22.81 -16.39 -11.06
CA ASN A 85 22.86 -17.56 -11.94
C ASN A 85 23.82 -18.61 -11.34
N PRO A 86 23.35 -19.80 -10.90
CA PRO A 86 22.01 -20.36 -11.12
C PRO A 86 20.96 -19.91 -10.09
N THR A 87 19.68 -20.01 -10.47
CA THR A 87 18.50 -19.74 -9.62
C THR A 87 17.32 -20.66 -10.00
N ILE A 88 16.28 -20.70 -9.17
CA ILE A 88 15.01 -21.38 -9.44
C ILE A 88 13.94 -20.31 -9.66
N ILE A 89 13.29 -20.34 -10.83
CA ILE A 89 12.17 -19.45 -11.19
C ILE A 89 10.95 -20.33 -11.49
N THR A 90 9.81 -20.00 -10.90
CA THR A 90 8.53 -20.71 -11.08
C THR A 90 7.49 -19.75 -11.65
N VAL A 91 6.62 -20.25 -12.53
CA VAL A 91 5.48 -19.53 -13.15
C VAL A 91 4.22 -19.72 -12.33
#